data_AF-A0A9W7CCF7-F1
#
_entry.id   AF-A0A9W7CCF7-F1
#
_cell.length_a   1.000
_cell.length_b   1.000
_cell.length_c   1.000
_cell.angle_alpha   90.00
_cell.angle_beta   90.00
_cell.angle_gamma   90.00
#
_symmetry.space_group_name_H-M   'P 1'
#
loop_
_entity.id
_entity.type
_entity.pdbx_description
1 polymer ?
#
loop_
_entity_poly.entity_id
_entity_poly.type
_entity_poly.pdbx_seq_one_letter_code
_entity_poly.pdbx_strand_id
1 'polypeptide(L)'
;MSLRNSSYPFDWLRTSMLGLVEDFRTDFLSLWEDMEGVEPRKFCHGSMESKIARGVCTFEHVHRGRKHVFVHDDPRAEREKFQRRIDRLKGLDGEQMFFFRIAATTEEIHEVVKLQSALAYFYNTEPSSINLLLILDRQQESGLWALSDSPGIHVGTAKNTEYTTEGMFVWNTAMGHEIVPSYIDLISPWLMKFSVTSISSASPSP
;
A
#
# COMPACT_ATOMS: atom_id res chain seq x y z
N MET A 1 -6.55 10.30 -16.97
CA MET A 1 -5.98 11.19 -15.93
C MET A 1 -4.61 10.68 -15.51
N SER A 2 -3.64 11.55 -15.23
CA SER A 2 -2.30 11.15 -14.77
C SER A 2 -2.27 10.94 -13.24
N LEU A 3 -1.82 9.77 -12.79
CA LEU A 3 -1.60 9.41 -11.38
C LEU A 3 -0.55 10.30 -10.67
N ARG A 4 0.18 11.16 -11.41
CA ARG A 4 1.24 12.01 -10.83
C ARG A 4 0.73 13.16 -9.95
N ASN A 5 -0.54 13.55 -10.07
CA ASN A 5 -1.11 14.69 -9.32
C ASN A 5 -2.24 14.32 -8.36
N SER A 6 -2.63 13.04 -8.28
CA SER A 6 -3.65 12.57 -7.34
C SER A 6 -3.04 12.38 -5.96
N SER A 7 -3.07 13.43 -5.14
CA SER A 7 -2.87 13.26 -3.70
C SER A 7 -4.08 12.48 -3.15
N TYR A 8 -3.89 11.19 -2.92
CA TYR A 8 -4.88 10.33 -2.27
C TYR A 8 -5.21 10.86 -0.87
N PRO A 9 -6.43 10.58 -0.35
CA PRO A 9 -6.87 11.09 0.95
C PRO A 9 -5.89 10.76 2.05
N PHE A 10 -5.52 9.49 2.16
CA PHE A 10 -4.49 8.99 3.04
C PHE A 10 -3.27 8.53 2.24
N ASP A 11 -2.18 8.31 2.96
CA ASP A 11 -1.03 7.61 2.41
C ASP A 11 -1.42 6.15 2.16
N TRP A 12 -1.69 5.87 0.87
CA TRP A 12 -2.05 4.56 0.33
C TRP A 12 -1.00 3.49 0.56
N LEU A 13 0.20 3.83 1.01
CA LEU A 13 1.24 2.87 1.39
C LEU A 13 1.27 2.66 2.91
N ARG A 14 0.93 3.67 3.71
CA ARG A 14 1.04 3.61 5.19
C ARG A 14 -0.24 3.21 5.90
N THR A 15 -1.37 3.15 5.20
CA THR A 15 -2.64 2.61 5.72
C THR A 15 -2.63 1.09 5.67
N SER A 16 -3.04 0.36 6.70
CA SER A 16 -3.16 -1.11 6.60
C SER A 16 -4.15 -1.53 5.50
N MET A 17 -3.93 -2.66 4.82
CA MET A 17 -4.86 -3.14 3.79
C MET A 17 -6.26 -3.40 4.35
N LEU A 18 -6.35 -3.88 5.60
CA LEU A 18 -7.62 -4.01 6.32
C LEU A 18 -8.31 -2.66 6.53
N GLY A 19 -7.55 -1.61 6.89
CA GLY A 19 -8.05 -0.24 6.98
C GLY A 19 -8.66 0.24 5.67
N LEU A 20 -7.96 0.00 4.55
CA LEU A 20 -8.48 0.33 3.22
C LEU A 20 -9.78 -0.40 2.89
N VAL A 21 -9.84 -1.70 3.18
CA VAL A 21 -11.05 -2.51 2.95
C VAL A 21 -12.24 -1.93 3.71
N GLU A 22 -12.05 -1.55 4.96
CA GLU A 22 -13.11 -0.96 5.78
C GLU A 22 -13.50 0.43 5.32
N ASP A 23 -12.52 1.26 4.96
CA ASP A 23 -12.77 2.61 4.43
C ASP A 23 -13.65 2.55 3.19
N PHE A 24 -13.33 1.70 2.22
CA PHE A 24 -14.15 1.57 1.02
C PHE A 24 -15.54 0.98 1.30
N ARG A 25 -15.66 0.08 2.28
CA ARG A 25 -16.96 -0.53 2.65
C ARG A 25 -17.86 0.41 3.45
N THR A 26 -17.27 1.34 4.19
CA THR A 26 -17.99 2.25 5.11
C THR A 26 -18.04 3.68 4.60
N ASP A 27 -17.71 3.91 3.33
CA ASP A 27 -17.63 5.25 2.75
C ASP A 27 -16.74 6.22 3.57
N PHE A 28 -15.58 5.70 4.00
CA PHE A 28 -14.57 6.36 4.83
C PHE A 28 -15.03 6.73 6.24
N LEU A 29 -16.14 6.19 6.76
CA LEU A 29 -16.51 6.37 8.17
C LEU A 29 -15.41 5.83 9.11
N SER A 30 -14.83 4.66 8.81
CA SER A 30 -13.73 4.09 9.60
C SER A 30 -12.49 4.98 9.64
N LEU A 31 -12.19 5.69 8.54
CA LEU A 31 -11.10 6.67 8.51
C LEU A 31 -11.35 7.79 9.52
N TRP A 32 -12.56 8.36 9.52
CA TRP A 32 -12.91 9.46 10.43
C TRP A 32 -12.87 9.03 11.90
N GLU A 33 -13.37 7.85 12.21
CA GLU A 33 -13.28 7.28 13.57
C GLU A 33 -11.81 7.11 14.00
N ASP A 34 -10.95 6.62 13.10
CA ASP A 34 -9.53 6.44 13.40
C ASP A 34 -8.81 7.79 13.59
N MET A 35 -9.22 8.84 12.86
CA MET A 35 -8.69 10.20 13.01
C MET A 35 -8.97 10.82 14.38
N GLU A 36 -10.15 10.56 14.97
CA GLU A 36 -10.48 11.07 16.30
C GLU A 36 -9.64 10.40 17.40
N GLY A 37 -9.26 9.13 17.18
CA GLY A 37 -8.49 8.31 18.12
C GLY A 37 -6.96 8.37 17.95
N VAL A 38 -6.42 9.29 17.13
CA VAL A 38 -4.97 9.31 16.88
C VAL A 38 -4.17 9.88 18.05
N GLU A 39 -3.03 9.25 18.29
CA GLU A 39 -2.05 9.73 19.25
C GLU A 39 -0.82 10.32 18.54
N PRO A 40 -0.35 11.53 18.93
CA PRO A 40 0.87 12.10 18.38
C PRO A 40 2.09 11.29 18.83
N ARG A 41 2.94 10.95 17.87
CA ARG A 41 4.20 10.24 18.05
C ARG A 41 5.31 10.99 17.32
N LYS A 42 6.51 10.97 17.90
CA LYS A 42 7.73 11.42 17.22
C LYS A 42 8.39 10.22 16.56
N PHE A 43 8.65 10.32 15.27
CA PHE A 43 9.31 9.27 14.51
C PHE A 43 10.63 9.80 13.94
N CYS A 44 11.75 9.13 14.23
CA CYS A 44 13.03 9.42 13.57
C CYS A 44 13.19 8.43 12.41
N HIS A 45 13.32 8.95 11.19
CA HIS A 45 13.61 8.12 10.01
C HIS A 45 14.96 7.40 10.18
N GLY A 46 15.12 6.13 9.79
CA GLY A 46 16.42 5.43 9.80
C GLY A 46 16.90 4.91 11.17
N SER A 47 18.04 4.21 11.22
CA SER A 47 18.57 3.70 12.48
C SER A 47 19.00 4.86 13.39
N MET A 48 18.54 4.83 14.64
CA MET A 48 18.85 5.83 15.65
C MET A 48 20.36 6.04 15.75
N GLU A 49 21.14 4.96 15.68
CA GLU A 49 22.60 4.97 15.74
C GLU A 49 23.25 5.72 14.56
N SER A 50 22.79 5.49 13.33
CA SER A 50 23.33 6.15 12.14
C SER A 50 23.06 7.66 12.14
N LYS A 51 21.92 8.08 12.72
CA LYS A 51 21.54 9.50 12.78
C LYS A 51 22.08 10.25 13.98
N ILE A 52 22.21 9.59 15.14
CA ILE A 52 22.95 10.14 16.29
C ILE A 52 24.39 10.40 15.87
N ALA A 53 25.02 9.47 15.15
CA ALA A 53 26.39 9.63 14.65
C ALA A 53 26.57 10.82 13.70
N ARG A 54 25.53 11.23 12.97
CA ARG A 54 25.56 12.36 12.03
C ARG A 54 25.00 13.67 12.60
N GLY A 55 24.37 13.64 13.77
CA GLY A 55 23.69 14.81 14.35
C GLY A 55 22.45 15.28 13.56
N VAL A 56 21.85 14.43 12.72
CA VAL A 56 20.75 14.78 11.80
C VAL A 56 19.50 13.92 12.04
N CYS A 57 19.06 13.77 13.28
CA CYS A 57 17.73 13.20 13.54
C CYS A 57 16.67 14.29 13.40
N THR A 58 16.07 14.39 12.22
CA THR A 58 14.82 15.12 12.03
C THR A 58 13.67 14.23 12.53
N PHE A 59 13.05 14.64 13.64
CA PHE A 59 11.83 14.00 14.12
C PHE A 59 10.66 14.47 13.26
N GLU A 60 9.95 13.53 12.67
CA GLU A 60 8.67 13.81 12.04
C GLU A 60 7.55 13.64 13.06
N HIS A 61 6.57 14.54 12.96
CA HIS A 61 5.33 14.43 13.69
C HIS A 61 4.44 13.43 12.96
N VAL A 62 4.09 12.35 13.65
CA VAL A 62 3.26 11.28 13.12
C VAL A 62 2.06 11.12 14.04
N HIS A 63 0.85 11.15 13.50
CA HIS A 63 -0.36 10.78 14.22
C HIS A 63 -0.70 9.35 13.82
N ARG A 64 -0.77 8.46 14.81
CA ARG A 64 -1.01 7.04 14.56
C ARG A 64 -2.35 6.62 15.13
N GLY A 65 -3.23 6.19 14.23
CA GLY A 65 -4.45 5.47 14.57
C GLY A 65 -4.20 3.98 14.65
N ARG A 66 -5.28 3.21 14.76
CA ARG A 66 -5.25 1.74 14.74
C ARG A 66 -4.92 1.20 13.36
N LYS A 67 -5.40 1.85 12.30
CA LYS A 67 -5.30 1.36 10.90
C LYS A 67 -4.60 2.34 9.97
N HIS A 68 -4.52 3.60 10.37
CA HIS A 68 -3.95 4.69 9.59
C HIS A 68 -2.75 5.33 10.27
N VAL A 69 -1.85 5.85 9.44
CA VAL A 69 -0.73 6.67 9.87
C VAL A 69 -0.75 7.96 9.07
N PHE A 70 -0.78 9.08 9.78
CA PHE A 70 -0.78 10.43 9.22
C PHE A 70 0.55 11.08 9.54
N VAL A 71 1.29 11.51 8.52
CA VAL A 71 2.62 12.10 8.68
C VAL A 71 2.56 13.57 8.34
N HIS A 72 3.22 14.39 9.14
CA HIS A 72 3.28 15.86 9.06
C HIS A 72 1.97 16.60 9.43
N ASP A 73 0.81 16.02 9.12
CA ASP A 73 -0.50 16.63 9.36
C ASP A 73 -1.14 16.10 10.66
N ASP A 74 -1.79 16.97 11.45
CA ASP A 74 -2.80 16.51 12.44
C ASP A 74 -4.10 16.25 11.68
N PRO A 75 -4.54 14.98 11.58
CA PRO A 75 -5.70 14.64 10.78
C PRO A 75 -6.99 15.30 11.28
N ARG A 76 -7.07 15.65 12.57
CA ARG A 76 -8.23 16.33 13.17
C ARG A 76 -8.32 17.78 12.72
N ALA A 77 -7.18 18.45 12.54
CA ALA A 77 -7.11 19.82 12.04
C ALA A 77 -7.29 19.90 10.51
N GLU A 78 -6.96 18.82 9.79
CA GLU A 78 -6.93 18.78 8.32
C GLU A 78 -8.14 18.07 7.69
N ARG A 79 -9.23 17.89 8.44
CA ARG A 79 -10.41 17.10 8.00
C ARG A 79 -10.95 17.53 6.62
N GLU A 80 -11.04 18.84 6.35
CA GLU A 80 -11.49 19.35 5.06
C GLU A 80 -10.55 18.96 3.90
N LYS A 81 -9.24 18.93 4.15
CA LYS A 81 -8.24 18.51 3.16
C LYS A 81 -8.42 17.02 2.84
N PHE A 82 -8.67 16.18 3.84
CA PHE A 82 -8.98 14.77 3.62
C PHE A 82 -10.30 14.59 2.87
N GLN A 83 -11.35 15.34 3.21
CA GLN A 83 -12.64 15.27 2.52
C GLN A 83 -12.49 15.60 1.03
N ARG A 84 -11.81 16.71 0.68
CA ARG A 84 -11.54 17.07 -0.73
C ARG A 84 -10.82 15.95 -1.49
N ARG A 85 -9.91 15.24 -0.83
CA ARG A 85 -9.18 14.12 -1.44
C ARG A 85 -10.06 12.88 -1.60
N ILE A 86 -10.95 12.59 -0.66
CA ILE A 86 -11.98 11.54 -0.78
C ILE A 86 -12.92 11.88 -1.94
N ASP A 87 -13.38 13.12 -2.05
CA ASP A 87 -14.27 13.54 -3.14
C ASP A 87 -13.60 13.38 -4.50
N ARG A 88 -12.30 13.70 -4.61
CA ARG A 88 -11.51 13.42 -5.83
C ARG A 88 -11.39 11.93 -6.12
N LEU A 89 -11.25 11.09 -5.10
CA LEU A 89 -11.18 9.63 -5.25
C LEU A 89 -12.53 9.07 -5.72
N LYS A 90 -13.64 9.51 -5.12
CA LYS A 90 -15.01 9.19 -5.52
C LYS A 90 -15.32 9.60 -6.96
N GLY A 91 -14.75 10.72 -7.39
CA GLY A 91 -14.92 11.25 -8.75
C GLY A 91 -14.06 10.58 -9.81
N LEU A 92 -13.26 9.55 -9.48
CA LEU A 92 -12.56 8.78 -10.49
C LEU A 92 -13.57 7.94 -11.28
N ASP A 93 -13.56 8.13 -12.60
CA ASP A 93 -14.32 7.33 -13.55
C ASP A 93 -13.36 6.63 -14.53
N GLY A 94 -13.76 5.44 -14.96
CA GLY A 94 -12.98 4.65 -15.92
C GLY A 94 -13.61 3.29 -16.13
N GLU A 95 -13.57 2.80 -17.37
CA GLU A 95 -13.99 1.45 -17.71
C GLU A 95 -13.10 0.39 -17.04
N GLN A 96 -11.82 0.71 -16.87
CA GLN A 96 -10.86 -0.07 -16.10
C GLN A 96 -10.05 0.84 -15.18
N MET A 97 -9.98 0.48 -13.90
CA MET A 97 -9.22 1.22 -12.91
C MET A 97 -7.99 0.42 -12.47
N PHE A 98 -6.87 1.12 -12.33
CA PHE A 98 -5.60 0.53 -11.90
C PHE A 98 -5.18 1.09 -10.56
N PHE A 99 -4.94 0.19 -9.62
CA PHE A 99 -4.51 0.46 -8.26
C PHE A 99 -3.21 -0.30 -7.99
N PHE A 100 -2.33 0.27 -7.17
CA PHE A 100 -1.10 -0.37 -6.76
C PHE A 100 -0.95 -0.32 -5.25
N ARG A 101 -0.33 -1.35 -4.68
CA ARG A 101 -0.14 -1.47 -3.24
C ARG A 101 1.10 -2.31 -2.93
N ILE A 102 1.86 -1.93 -1.91
CA ILE A 102 2.95 -2.76 -1.37
C ILE A 102 2.41 -3.53 -0.16
N ALA A 103 2.67 -4.83 -0.08
CA ALA A 103 2.28 -5.65 1.08
C ALA A 103 3.26 -5.44 2.25
N ALA A 104 2.74 -5.08 3.42
CA ALA A 104 3.56 -4.82 4.61
C ALA A 104 3.96 -6.08 5.35
N THR A 105 3.02 -7.02 5.39
CA THR A 105 3.14 -8.28 6.10
C THR A 105 2.52 -9.38 5.24
N THR A 106 2.76 -10.64 5.62
CA THR A 106 2.18 -11.78 4.91
C THR A 106 0.66 -11.75 5.02
N GLU A 107 0.15 -11.31 6.17
CA GLU A 107 -1.28 -11.22 6.45
C GLU A 107 -1.98 -10.27 5.47
N GLU A 108 -1.32 -9.19 5.04
CA GLU A 108 -1.89 -8.28 4.03
C GLU A 108 -2.08 -8.96 2.67
N ILE A 109 -1.29 -9.99 2.33
CA ILE A 109 -1.46 -10.73 1.07
C ILE A 109 -2.84 -11.39 1.03
N HIS A 110 -3.32 -11.90 2.16
CA HIS A 110 -4.64 -12.52 2.26
C HIS A 110 -5.80 -11.53 2.12
N GLU A 111 -5.53 -10.23 2.29
CA GLU A 111 -6.54 -9.18 2.19
C GLU A 111 -6.69 -8.63 0.76
N VAL A 112 -5.81 -8.98 -0.18
CA VAL A 112 -5.78 -8.39 -1.54
C VAL A 112 -7.08 -8.60 -2.31
N VAL A 113 -7.69 -9.79 -2.20
CA VAL A 113 -8.97 -10.13 -2.85
C VAL A 113 -10.11 -9.35 -2.21
N LYS A 114 -10.08 -9.17 -0.89
CA LYS A 114 -11.08 -8.37 -0.16
C LYS A 114 -10.95 -6.90 -0.54
N LEU A 115 -9.74 -6.40 -0.73
CA LEU A 115 -9.48 -5.03 -1.18
C LEU A 115 -10.02 -4.80 -2.60
N GLN A 116 -9.75 -5.71 -3.53
CA GLN A 116 -10.33 -5.64 -4.88
C GLN A 116 -11.86 -5.61 -4.82
N SER A 117 -12.46 -6.49 -4.02
CA SER A 117 -13.91 -6.55 -3.86
C SER A 117 -14.49 -5.28 -3.23
N ALA A 118 -13.79 -4.69 -2.25
CA ALA A 118 -14.20 -3.43 -1.62
C ALA A 118 -14.10 -2.25 -2.58
N LEU A 119 -13.05 -2.18 -3.40
CA LEU A 119 -12.93 -1.19 -4.47
C LEU A 119 -14.04 -1.34 -5.51
N ALA A 120 -14.32 -2.57 -5.95
CA ALA A 120 -15.37 -2.85 -6.92
C ALA A 120 -16.74 -2.42 -6.39
N TYR A 121 -17.05 -2.73 -5.13
CA TYR A 121 -18.25 -2.27 -4.44
C TYR A 121 -18.30 -0.74 -4.37
N PHE A 122 -17.21 -0.08 -3.98
CA PHE A 122 -17.14 1.36 -3.83
C PHE A 122 -17.36 2.13 -5.14
N TYR A 123 -16.85 1.62 -6.26
CA TYR A 123 -17.07 2.20 -7.59
C TYR A 123 -18.29 1.63 -8.34
N ASN A 124 -19.09 0.78 -7.68
CA ASN A 124 -20.26 0.12 -8.26
C ASN A 124 -19.96 -0.56 -9.61
N THR A 125 -18.89 -1.37 -9.64
CA THR A 125 -18.42 -2.12 -10.82
C THR A 125 -18.15 -3.58 -10.46
N GLU A 126 -17.97 -4.41 -11.48
CA GLU A 126 -17.50 -5.79 -11.31
C GLU A 126 -16.04 -5.85 -10.82
N PRO A 127 -15.66 -6.82 -9.97
CA PRO A 127 -14.28 -6.99 -9.51
C PRO A 127 -13.25 -7.11 -10.63
N SER A 128 -13.61 -7.72 -11.76
CA SER A 128 -12.73 -7.88 -12.93
C SER A 128 -12.39 -6.56 -13.63
N SER A 129 -13.14 -5.48 -13.40
CA SER A 129 -12.82 -4.14 -13.90
C SER A 129 -11.81 -3.40 -13.01
N ILE A 130 -11.52 -3.94 -11.82
CA ILE A 130 -10.52 -3.43 -10.90
C ILE A 130 -9.22 -4.18 -11.10
N ASN A 131 -8.22 -3.50 -11.64
CA ASN A 131 -6.86 -4.01 -11.73
C ASN A 131 -6.06 -3.57 -10.51
N LEU A 132 -5.53 -4.52 -9.74
CA LEU A 132 -4.75 -4.29 -8.53
C LEU A 132 -3.38 -4.94 -8.66
N LEU A 133 -2.32 -4.13 -8.64
CA LEU A 133 -0.94 -4.59 -8.57
C LEU A 133 -0.47 -4.61 -7.10
N LEU A 134 -0.34 -5.80 -6.54
CA LEU A 134 0.29 -6.05 -5.24
C LEU A 134 1.80 -6.24 -5.42
N ILE A 135 2.60 -5.37 -4.83
CA ILE A 135 4.06 -5.45 -4.85
C ILE A 135 4.51 -6.13 -3.56
N LEU A 136 5.19 -7.26 -3.70
CA LEU A 136 5.89 -7.96 -2.64
C LEU A 136 7.34 -7.52 -2.66
N ASP A 137 7.72 -6.81 -1.63
CA ASP A 137 9.04 -6.21 -1.53
C ASP A 137 10.05 -7.16 -0.87
N ARG A 138 11.36 -6.92 -1.08
CA ARG A 138 12.49 -7.67 -0.51
C ARG A 138 12.49 -9.16 -0.84
N GLN A 139 12.13 -9.49 -2.07
CA GLN A 139 12.11 -10.86 -2.57
C GLN A 139 13.49 -11.27 -3.09
N GLN A 140 13.74 -12.58 -3.25
CA GLN A 140 14.97 -13.08 -3.87
C GLN A 140 14.97 -12.89 -5.39
N GLU A 141 13.78 -12.83 -5.99
CA GLU A 141 13.57 -12.70 -7.43
C GLU A 141 12.55 -11.61 -7.76
N SER A 142 12.73 -10.96 -8.91
CA SER A 142 11.80 -9.96 -9.43
C SER A 142 10.95 -10.63 -10.51
N GLY A 143 9.67 -10.29 -10.58
CA GLY A 143 8.75 -10.84 -11.57
C GLY A 143 7.36 -10.26 -11.45
N LEU A 144 6.49 -10.67 -12.37
CA LEU A 144 5.08 -10.26 -12.42
C LEU A 144 4.22 -11.48 -12.73
N TRP A 145 3.21 -11.70 -11.91
CA TRP A 145 2.28 -12.82 -12.04
C TRP A 145 0.84 -12.34 -11.94
N ALA A 146 -0.09 -13.07 -12.55
CA ALA A 146 -1.53 -12.82 -12.40
C ALA A 146 -2.17 -13.97 -11.62
N LEU A 147 -3.11 -13.66 -10.72
CA LEU A 147 -3.86 -14.68 -10.01
C LEU A 147 -4.90 -15.29 -10.94
N SER A 148 -4.88 -16.61 -11.14
CA SER A 148 -5.87 -17.29 -11.99
C SER A 148 -7.29 -17.16 -11.45
N ASP A 149 -7.43 -17.30 -10.13
CA ASP A 149 -8.73 -17.38 -9.45
C ASP A 149 -9.29 -15.99 -9.11
N SER A 150 -8.59 -14.91 -9.47
CA SER A 150 -8.99 -13.54 -9.16
C SER A 150 -8.55 -12.58 -10.29
N PRO A 151 -9.31 -12.54 -11.41
CA PRO A 151 -9.02 -11.67 -12.53
C PRO A 151 -8.83 -10.22 -12.10
N GLY A 152 -7.83 -9.54 -12.67
CA GLY A 152 -7.47 -8.17 -12.31
C GLY A 152 -6.47 -8.06 -11.15
N ILE A 153 -6.18 -9.12 -10.40
CA ILE A 153 -5.11 -9.08 -9.40
C ILE A 153 -3.78 -9.55 -10.00
N HIS A 154 -2.80 -8.66 -9.94
CA HIS A 154 -1.43 -8.89 -10.34
C HIS A 154 -0.53 -8.83 -9.11
N VAL A 155 0.48 -9.70 -9.06
CA VAL A 155 1.51 -9.70 -8.02
C VAL A 155 2.84 -9.41 -8.69
N GLY A 156 3.49 -8.33 -8.28
CA GLY A 156 4.87 -8.03 -8.63
C GLY A 156 5.79 -8.36 -7.47
N THR A 157 6.98 -8.90 -7.73
CA THR A 157 8.03 -9.02 -6.71
C THR A 157 9.19 -8.11 -7.05
N ALA A 158 9.81 -7.51 -6.03
CA ALA A 158 10.99 -6.65 -6.18
C ALA A 158 12.17 -7.21 -5.38
N LYS A 159 13.34 -7.30 -6.02
CA LYS A 159 14.56 -7.81 -5.39
C LYS A 159 15.09 -6.87 -4.30
N ASN A 160 15.62 -7.47 -3.23
CA ASN A 160 16.23 -6.76 -2.09
C ASN A 160 17.40 -5.82 -2.49
N THR A 161 18.03 -6.04 -3.64
CA THR A 161 19.17 -5.24 -4.13
C THR A 161 18.78 -3.99 -4.91
N GLU A 162 17.50 -3.80 -5.24
CA GLU A 162 17.04 -2.70 -6.08
C GLU A 162 16.74 -1.41 -5.27
N TYR A 163 16.84 -1.47 -3.94
CA TYR A 163 16.57 -0.33 -3.07
C TYR A 163 17.85 0.22 -2.46
N THR A 164 18.19 1.47 -2.81
CA THR A 164 19.11 2.27 -1.99
C THR A 164 18.48 2.46 -0.61
N THR A 165 19.24 2.14 0.43
CA THR A 165 18.89 1.96 1.85
C THR A 165 18.12 3.09 2.53
N GLU A 166 17.92 4.24 1.89
CA GLU A 166 17.34 5.44 2.52
C GLU A 166 15.80 5.50 2.46
N GLY A 167 15.13 4.82 1.53
CA GLY A 167 13.68 4.96 1.32
C GLY A 167 12.78 4.07 2.20
N MET A 168 13.23 2.86 2.56
CA MET A 168 12.33 1.79 3.04
C MET A 168 12.40 1.47 4.55
N PHE A 169 13.45 1.93 5.26
CA PHE A 169 13.57 1.69 6.71
C PHE A 169 12.45 2.36 7.53
N VAL A 170 11.78 3.34 6.93
CA VAL A 170 10.72 4.15 7.51
C VAL A 170 9.45 3.35 7.79
N TRP A 171 9.15 2.38 6.93
CA TRP A 171 7.80 1.82 6.83
C TRP A 171 7.50 0.73 7.89
N ASN A 172 8.40 -0.23 8.06
CA ASN A 172 8.23 -1.31 9.05
C ASN A 172 8.31 -0.79 10.49
N THR A 173 9.19 0.17 10.74
CA THR A 173 9.38 0.76 12.09
C THR A 173 8.23 1.68 12.48
N ALA A 174 7.65 2.46 11.55
CA ALA A 174 6.52 3.35 11.85
C ALA A 174 5.25 2.58 12.20
N MET A 175 5.03 1.42 11.59
CA MET A 175 3.90 0.53 11.86
C MET A 175 4.17 -0.47 13.01
N GLY A 176 5.37 -0.50 13.59
CA GLY A 176 5.70 -1.37 14.73
C GLY A 176 5.64 -2.87 14.39
N HIS A 177 5.73 -3.24 13.12
CA HIS A 177 5.86 -4.63 12.70
C HIS A 177 7.34 -5.02 12.78
N GLU A 178 7.64 -6.19 13.36
CA GLU A 178 8.97 -6.79 13.26
C GLU A 178 9.32 -6.99 11.78
N ILE A 179 10.57 -6.73 11.41
CA ILE A 179 11.06 -6.98 10.05
C ILE A 179 11.03 -8.49 9.82
N VAL A 180 10.04 -8.98 9.07
CA VAL A 180 9.92 -10.40 8.76
C VAL A 180 10.98 -10.77 7.71
N PRO A 181 11.83 -11.78 7.95
CA PRO A 181 12.73 -12.32 6.95
C PRO A 181 11.93 -13.00 5.83
N SER A 182 12.25 -12.65 4.58
CA SER A 182 11.79 -13.21 3.29
C SER A 182 10.48 -14.02 3.26
N TYR A 183 9.50 -13.52 2.50
CA TYR A 183 8.17 -14.13 2.32
C TYR A 183 8.12 -15.47 1.56
N ILE A 184 9.24 -15.99 1.08
CA ILE A 184 9.32 -17.06 0.07
C ILE A 184 8.61 -18.35 0.52
N ASP A 185 8.73 -18.73 1.78
CA ASP A 185 8.15 -19.98 2.28
C ASP A 185 6.61 -19.93 2.43
N LEU A 186 6.03 -18.72 2.54
CA LEU A 186 4.59 -18.52 2.74
C LEU A 186 3.82 -18.34 1.42
N ILE A 187 4.50 -17.90 0.36
CA ILE A 187 3.88 -17.74 -0.96
C ILE A 187 3.87 -19.08 -1.71
N SER A 188 4.65 -20.10 -1.30
CA SER A 188 4.71 -21.41 -1.99
C SER A 188 3.34 -22.07 -2.28
N PRO A 189 2.37 -22.10 -1.34
CA PRO A 189 1.01 -22.61 -1.64
C PRO A 189 0.20 -21.71 -2.57
N TRP A 190 0.48 -20.40 -2.56
CA TRP A 190 -0.13 -19.41 -3.44
C TRP A 190 0.47 -19.49 -4.85
N LEU A 191 1.80 -19.65 -4.98
CA LEU A 191 2.57 -19.82 -6.22
C LEU A 191 2.05 -20.98 -7.07
N MET A 192 1.53 -22.04 -6.45
CA MET A 192 0.89 -23.16 -7.17
C MET A 192 -0.41 -22.78 -7.90
N LYS A 193 -1.02 -21.63 -7.57
CA LYS A 193 -2.24 -21.11 -8.21
C LYS A 193 -1.97 -20.00 -9.22
N PHE A 194 -0.72 -19.64 -9.47
CA PHE A 194 -0.41 -18.66 -10.51
C PHE A 194 -0.17 -19.38 -11.83
N SER A 195 -0.92 -19.01 -12.85
CA SER A 195 -0.48 -19.29 -14.22
C SER A 195 0.67 -18.33 -14.54
N VAL A 196 1.86 -18.88 -14.78
CA VAL A 196 2.97 -18.09 -15.34
C VAL A 196 2.59 -17.72 -16.78
N THR A 197 2.07 -16.52 -16.96
CA THR A 197 2.10 -15.88 -18.29
C THR A 197 3.40 -15.10 -18.33
N SER A 198 4.47 -15.70 -18.86
CA SER A 198 5.68 -14.90 -19.11
C SER A 198 5.29 -13.84 -20.14
N ILE A 199 5.30 -12.57 -19.72
CA ILE A 199 5.31 -11.47 -20.68
C ILE A 199 6.71 -11.48 -21.25
N SER A 200 6.88 -12.21 -22.35
CA SER A 200 8.10 -12.17 -23.16
C SER A 200 8.37 -10.71 -23.49
N SER A 201 9.49 -10.19 -22.97
CA SER A 201 10.07 -8.96 -23.49
C SER A 201 10.47 -9.24 -24.93
N ALA A 202 9.59 -8.92 -25.88
CA ALA A 202 9.95 -8.88 -27.28
C ALA A 202 11.03 -7.81 -27.43
N SER A 203 12.29 -8.24 -27.56
CA SER A 203 13.37 -7.38 -27.99
C SER A 203 12.97 -6.77 -29.34
N PRO A 204 13.03 -5.43 -29.50
CA PRO A 204 12.81 -4.85 -30.83
C PRO A 204 13.89 -5.42 -31.76
N SER A 205 13.44 -6.10 -32.81
CA SER A 205 14.34 -6.52 -33.89
C SER A 205 14.81 -5.26 -34.62
N PRO A 206 16.11 -5.14 -34.94
CA PRO A 206 16.66 -3.99 -35.67
C PRO A 206 16.09 -3.86 -37.09
#